data_AF-A0A958QQH8-F1
#
_entry.id   AF-A0A958QQH8-F1
#
_cell.length_a   1.000
_cell.length_b   1.000
_cell.length_c   1.000
_cell.angle_alpha   90.00
_cell.angle_beta   90.00
_cell.angle_gamma   90.00
#
_symmetry.space_group_name_H-M   'P 1'
#
loop_
_entity.id
_entity.type
_entity.pdbx_description
1 polymer ?
#
loop_
_entity_poly.entity_id
_entity_poly.type
_entity_poly.pdbx_seq_one_letter_code
_entity_poly.pdbx_strand_id
1 'polypeptide(L)'
;LMFSVGAGTLCFLVFLPWLVKNMIWIGNPVHPLFRSLFEHVARTPGGVGMASPLKRFGLYGEDFLDYLLTPFRMLFFGMDDSPQWFDGQLTPILVLGFLAILGISKSKHRIFLLLVTVSYVYLGLFLSGPRIRYLLPVLVPWVLLCVSGLKELGNFGTEKQRPQIYGILLTLHLLFSGYYVVDLAHRKKAIPYFAGALNEEDYVSLYVPEYSLAKFANSKLQGKGTIYLLYTGNRFWVYDVPIISGGYQSAGLLLQWLERARDASEFSKDLQNRGIHYILANGPLTARALREVFLREGPELAQKWQEFQSSLVLIQQDGPYGLFEIPSGAIDSPLPEKESEWTIKN
;
A
#
# COMPACT_ATOMS: atom_id res chain seq x y z
N LEU A 1 12.17 9.52 -36.03
CA LEU A 1 11.15 8.45 -36.18
C LEU A 1 11.74 7.05 -35.98
N MET A 2 12.74 6.61 -36.78
CA MET A 2 13.37 5.29 -36.63
C MET A 2 13.98 5.05 -35.23
N PHE A 3 14.64 6.05 -34.65
CA PHE A 3 15.19 5.97 -33.29
C PHE A 3 14.09 5.77 -32.22
N SER A 4 12.93 6.40 -32.42
CA SER A 4 11.76 6.31 -31.53
C SER A 4 11.07 4.96 -31.64
N VAL A 5 11.00 4.39 -32.85
CA VAL A 5 10.47 3.04 -33.09
C VAL A 5 11.40 2.00 -32.46
N GLY A 6 12.71 2.11 -32.64
CA GLY A 6 13.69 1.20 -32.04
C GLY A 6 13.64 1.22 -30.50
N ALA A 7 13.56 2.40 -29.89
CA ALA A 7 13.38 2.52 -28.45
C ALA A 7 12.06 1.92 -27.96
N GLY A 8 10.96 2.15 -28.70
CA GLY A 8 9.65 1.55 -28.39
C GLY A 8 9.67 0.03 -28.44
N THR A 9 10.29 -0.56 -29.47
CA THR A 9 10.46 -2.00 -29.60
C THR A 9 11.30 -2.57 -28.45
N LEU A 10 12.40 -1.91 -28.08
CA LEU A 10 13.23 -2.35 -26.97
C LEU A 10 12.47 -2.33 -25.64
N CYS A 11 11.75 -1.24 -25.34
CA CYS A 11 10.90 -1.15 -24.15
C CYS A 11 9.85 -2.26 -24.12
N PHE A 12 9.22 -2.54 -25.27
CA PHE A 12 8.22 -3.61 -25.36
C PHE A 12 8.84 -4.99 -25.12
N LEU A 13 10.01 -5.28 -25.71
CA LEU A 13 10.71 -6.55 -25.51
C LEU A 13 11.12 -6.76 -24.04
N VAL A 14 11.54 -5.70 -23.34
CA VAL A 14 11.85 -5.74 -21.91
C VAL A 14 10.60 -5.98 -21.07
N PHE A 15 9.45 -5.44 -21.49
CA PHE A 15 8.18 -5.60 -20.78
C PHE A 15 7.44 -6.91 -21.11
N LEU A 16 7.74 -7.54 -22.25
CA LEU A 16 7.05 -8.73 -22.75
C LEU A 16 7.03 -9.92 -21.76
N PRO A 17 8.13 -10.27 -21.05
CA PRO A 17 8.10 -11.36 -20.06
C PRO A 17 7.05 -11.16 -18.96
N TRP A 18 6.81 -9.91 -18.55
CA TRP A 18 5.77 -9.58 -17.57
C TRP A 18 4.37 -9.77 -18.12
N LEU A 19 4.12 -9.35 -19.37
CA LEU A 19 2.84 -9.57 -20.04
C LEU A 19 2.52 -11.06 -20.15
N VAL A 20 3.51 -11.86 -20.56
CA VAL A 20 3.37 -13.32 -20.68
C VAL A 20 3.13 -13.96 -19.31
N LYS A 21 3.92 -13.61 -18.29
CA LYS A 21 3.73 -14.12 -16.92
C LYS A 21 2.33 -13.81 -16.40
N ASN A 22 1.87 -12.56 -16.55
CA ASN A 22 0.55 -12.15 -16.09
C ASN A 22 -0.57 -12.87 -16.86
N MET A 23 -0.38 -13.11 -18.16
CA MET A 23 -1.31 -13.92 -18.95
C MET A 23 -1.41 -15.36 -18.41
N ILE A 24 -0.28 -16.01 -18.14
CA ILE A 24 -0.26 -17.40 -17.65
C ILE A 24 -0.86 -17.49 -16.24
N TRP A 25 -0.59 -16.53 -15.36
CA TRP A 25 -0.96 -16.61 -13.95
C TRP A 25 -2.36 -16.07 -13.64
N ILE A 26 -2.76 -14.98 -14.29
CA ILE A 26 -3.96 -14.20 -13.95
C ILE A 26 -4.97 -14.23 -15.12
N GLY A 27 -4.53 -14.59 -16.33
CA GLY A 27 -5.34 -14.47 -17.56
C GLY A 27 -5.47 -13.04 -18.07
N ASN A 28 -4.75 -12.09 -17.47
CA ASN A 28 -4.78 -10.67 -17.84
C ASN A 28 -3.34 -10.15 -18.00
N PRO A 29 -2.85 -9.90 -19.23
CA PRO A 29 -1.45 -9.53 -19.47
C PRO A 29 -1.09 -8.17 -18.86
N VAL A 30 -2.07 -7.27 -18.70
CA VAL A 30 -1.91 -5.90 -18.20
C VAL A 30 -2.56 -5.69 -16.83
N HIS A 31 -2.74 -6.77 -16.05
CA HIS A 31 -3.30 -6.70 -14.70
C HIS A 31 -2.61 -5.62 -13.84
N PRO A 32 -3.35 -4.81 -13.05
CA PRO A 32 -4.79 -4.87 -12.76
C PRO A 32 -5.66 -4.04 -13.72
N LEU A 33 -5.12 -3.56 -14.84
CA LEU A 33 -5.88 -2.75 -15.78
C LEU A 33 -6.83 -3.63 -16.61
N PHE A 34 -7.90 -3.02 -17.12
CA PHE A 34 -8.86 -3.66 -18.03
C PHE A 34 -9.44 -4.99 -17.53
N ARG A 35 -9.65 -5.13 -16.21
CA ARG A 35 -10.24 -6.33 -15.62
C ARG A 35 -11.51 -6.77 -16.33
N SER A 36 -12.38 -5.83 -16.69
CA SER A 36 -13.63 -6.11 -17.41
C SER A 36 -13.46 -6.78 -18.78
N LEU A 37 -12.28 -6.66 -19.39
CA LEU A 37 -11.98 -7.23 -20.71
C LEU A 37 -11.33 -8.61 -20.61
N PHE A 38 -10.55 -8.85 -19.56
CA PHE A 38 -9.73 -10.07 -19.43
C PHE A 38 -10.17 -11.01 -18.30
N GLU A 39 -10.80 -10.49 -17.24
CA GLU A 39 -11.19 -11.26 -16.06
C GLU A 39 -12.70 -11.55 -16.07
N HIS A 40 -13.05 -12.83 -15.93
CA HIS A 40 -14.45 -13.28 -15.77
C HIS A 40 -14.88 -13.29 -14.29
N VAL A 41 -14.06 -12.77 -13.39
CA VAL A 41 -14.28 -12.79 -11.93
C VAL A 41 -15.21 -11.64 -11.53
N ALA A 42 -16.16 -11.93 -10.65
CA ALA A 42 -17.13 -10.98 -10.12
C ALA A 42 -16.47 -9.65 -9.72
N ARG A 43 -17.09 -8.54 -10.15
CA ARG A 43 -16.73 -7.17 -9.77
C ARG A 43 -16.52 -7.12 -8.25
N THR A 44 -15.29 -7.11 -7.78
CA THR A 44 -15.00 -6.63 -6.43
C THR A 44 -15.25 -5.12 -6.47
N PRO A 45 -16.28 -4.57 -5.81
CA PRO A 45 -16.47 -3.14 -5.75
C PRO A 45 -15.39 -2.61 -4.79
N GLY A 46 -14.22 -2.32 -5.35
CA GLY A 46 -13.09 -1.95 -4.52
C GLY A 46 -11.83 -1.74 -5.33
N GLY A 47 -11.46 -0.47 -5.53
CA GLY A 47 -10.05 -0.15 -5.70
C GLY A 47 -9.64 0.68 -6.90
N VAL A 48 -10.55 1.36 -7.63
CA VAL A 48 -10.17 2.70 -8.10
C VAL A 48 -10.58 3.67 -7.00
N GLY A 49 -9.92 3.54 -5.85
CA GLY A 49 -9.84 4.66 -4.96
C GLY A 49 -8.97 5.69 -5.66
N MET A 50 -9.52 6.42 -6.65
CA MET A 50 -8.91 7.65 -7.12
C MET A 50 -8.48 8.38 -5.85
N ALA A 51 -7.22 8.77 -5.80
CA ALA A 51 -6.76 9.76 -4.85
C ALA A 51 -7.44 11.07 -5.20
N SER A 52 -8.74 11.14 -4.90
CA SER A 52 -9.48 12.37 -5.05
C SER A 52 -8.89 13.34 -4.03
N PRO A 53 -8.57 14.58 -4.43
CA PRO A 53 -8.24 15.65 -3.49
C PRO A 53 -9.24 15.72 -2.33
N LEU A 54 -10.52 15.40 -2.60
CA LEU A 54 -11.60 15.33 -1.61
C LEU A 54 -11.31 14.38 -0.44
N LYS A 55 -10.64 13.25 -0.69
CA LYS A 55 -10.25 12.33 0.39
C LYS A 55 -9.24 12.98 1.32
N ARG A 56 -8.31 13.78 0.79
CA ARG A 56 -7.30 14.46 1.60
C ARG A 56 -7.91 15.62 2.38
N PHE A 57 -8.82 16.37 1.77
CA PHE A 57 -9.57 17.43 2.45
C PHE A 57 -10.36 16.87 3.65
N GLY A 58 -11.04 15.74 3.45
CA GLY A 58 -11.80 15.08 4.52
C GLY A 58 -10.93 14.38 5.58
N LEU A 59 -9.85 13.71 5.19
CA LEU A 59 -9.03 12.90 6.11
C LEU A 59 -7.98 13.72 6.87
N TYR A 60 -7.39 14.73 6.22
CA TYR A 60 -6.25 15.49 6.73
C TYR A 60 -6.58 16.96 6.99
N GLY A 61 -7.78 17.43 6.63
CA GLY A 61 -8.16 18.83 6.76
C GLY A 61 -7.33 19.78 5.88
N GLU A 62 -6.67 19.25 4.84
CA GLU A 62 -5.89 20.06 3.91
C GLU A 62 -6.80 20.96 3.07
N ASP A 63 -6.33 22.16 2.76
CA ASP A 63 -6.99 23.03 1.80
C ASP A 63 -6.51 22.77 0.36
N PHE A 64 -7.10 23.49 -0.59
CA PHE A 64 -6.73 23.34 -2.01
C PHE A 64 -5.28 23.77 -2.30
N LEU A 65 -4.77 24.77 -1.59
CA LEU A 65 -3.42 25.30 -1.79
C LEU A 65 -2.37 24.33 -1.24
N ASP A 66 -2.61 23.75 -0.06
CA ASP A 66 -1.82 22.69 0.54
C ASP A 66 -1.66 21.51 -0.40
N TYR A 67 -2.74 21.16 -1.10
CA TYR A 67 -2.74 20.10 -2.11
C TYR A 67 -1.98 20.51 -3.38
N LEU A 68 -2.19 21.71 -3.91
CA LEU A 68 -1.47 22.22 -5.09
C LEU A 68 0.05 22.34 -4.82
N LEU A 69 0.43 22.72 -3.60
CA LEU A 69 1.81 22.85 -3.15
C LEU A 69 2.44 21.52 -2.73
N THR A 70 1.74 20.39 -2.86
CA THR A 70 2.31 19.05 -2.58
C THR A 70 3.66 18.82 -3.26
N PRO A 71 3.90 19.21 -4.54
CA PRO A 71 5.21 19.00 -5.18
C PRO A 71 6.35 19.76 -4.49
N PHE A 72 6.05 20.91 -3.86
CA PHE A 72 7.02 21.64 -3.06
C PHE A 72 7.17 20.98 -1.68
N ARG A 73 6.05 20.64 -1.03
CA ARG A 73 6.05 20.01 0.31
C ARG A 73 6.79 18.67 0.31
N MET A 74 6.64 17.84 -0.71
CA MET A 74 7.31 16.52 -0.80
C MET A 74 8.84 16.60 -0.82
N LEU A 75 9.42 17.74 -1.24
CA LEU A 75 10.88 17.93 -1.29
C LEU A 75 11.48 18.23 0.09
N PHE A 76 10.69 18.80 1.01
CA PHE A 76 11.17 19.27 2.31
C PHE A 76 10.57 18.51 3.50
N PHE A 77 9.31 18.07 3.38
CA PHE A 77 8.53 17.50 4.47
C PHE A 77 8.14 16.03 4.24
N GLY A 78 8.69 15.40 3.19
CA GLY A 78 8.48 13.97 2.89
C GLY A 78 8.81 13.08 4.08
N MET A 79 7.93 12.13 4.39
CA MET A 79 8.10 11.17 5.49
C MET A 79 7.74 9.75 5.05
N ASP A 80 8.62 8.80 5.33
CA ASP A 80 8.36 7.38 5.08
C ASP A 80 7.08 6.93 5.79
N ASP A 81 6.30 6.07 5.13
CA ASP A 81 5.08 5.47 5.68
C ASP A 81 3.96 6.50 6.01
N SER A 82 4.06 7.75 5.52
CA SER A 82 3.07 8.81 5.76
C SER A 82 2.43 9.36 4.47
N PRO A 83 1.21 8.91 4.12
CA PRO A 83 0.51 9.44 2.95
C PRO A 83 0.12 10.92 3.06
N GLN A 84 -0.01 11.46 4.27
CA GLN A 84 -0.32 12.89 4.48
C GLN A 84 0.85 13.76 4.01
N TRP A 85 2.07 13.41 4.38
CA TRP A 85 3.25 14.24 4.17
C TRP A 85 4.09 13.84 2.96
N PHE A 86 3.55 12.98 2.09
CA PHE A 86 4.23 12.24 1.02
C PHE A 86 5.03 11.04 1.57
N ASP A 87 4.60 9.83 1.17
CA ASP A 87 5.19 8.54 1.58
C ASP A 87 6.55 8.35 0.89
N GLY A 88 7.59 8.90 1.53
CA GLY A 88 8.99 8.84 1.13
C GLY A 88 9.74 10.14 1.43
N GLN A 89 11.05 10.05 1.68
CA GLN A 89 11.89 11.22 1.92
C GLN A 89 12.76 11.55 0.70
N LEU A 90 12.49 12.70 0.05
CA LEU A 90 13.31 13.19 -1.06
C LEU A 90 14.53 13.96 -0.54
N THR A 91 15.58 14.00 -1.35
CA THR A 91 16.79 14.77 -1.01
C THR A 91 16.59 16.26 -1.31
N PRO A 92 16.97 17.18 -0.39
CA PRO A 92 16.79 18.62 -0.59
C PRO A 92 17.51 19.19 -1.83
N ILE A 93 18.55 18.53 -2.34
CA ILE A 93 19.26 18.96 -3.56
C ILE A 93 18.34 18.98 -4.80
N LEU A 94 17.21 18.26 -4.75
CA LEU A 94 16.19 18.31 -5.79
C LEU A 94 15.55 19.69 -5.96
N VAL A 95 15.73 20.62 -5.01
CA VAL A 95 15.30 22.02 -5.16
C VAL A 95 16.01 22.73 -6.33
N LEU A 96 17.19 22.24 -6.74
CA LEU A 96 17.93 22.78 -7.88
C LEU A 96 17.13 22.67 -9.19
N GLY A 97 16.17 21.75 -9.29
CA GLY A 97 15.27 21.66 -10.44
C GLY A 97 14.49 22.96 -10.68
N PHE A 98 14.16 23.71 -9.63
CA PHE A 98 13.52 25.02 -9.76
C PHE A 98 14.48 26.10 -10.27
N LEU A 99 15.77 26.06 -9.93
CA LEU A 99 16.76 27.00 -10.48
C LEU A 99 16.93 26.81 -11.99
N ALA A 100 16.69 25.61 -12.51
CA ALA A 100 16.67 25.37 -13.94
C ALA A 100 15.59 26.17 -14.68
N ILE A 101 14.53 26.59 -13.97
CA ILE A 101 13.45 27.41 -14.52
C ILE A 101 13.97 28.80 -14.93
N LEU A 102 14.93 29.36 -14.19
CA LEU A 102 15.54 30.66 -14.53
C LEU A 102 16.20 30.66 -15.91
N GLY A 103 16.70 29.50 -16.35
CA GLY A 103 17.32 29.31 -17.66
C GLY A 103 16.43 28.57 -18.68
N ILE A 104 15.13 28.42 -18.41
CA ILE A 104 14.26 27.52 -19.19
C ILE A 104 13.87 28.06 -20.56
N SER A 105 13.71 29.39 -20.67
CA SER A 105 13.36 30.07 -21.92
C SER A 105 14.40 29.88 -23.02
N LYS A 106 15.61 29.42 -22.65
CA LYS A 106 16.75 29.21 -23.55
C LYS A 106 16.82 27.80 -24.12
N SER A 107 16.00 26.84 -23.67
CA SER A 107 16.08 25.44 -24.12
C SER A 107 14.72 24.75 -24.21
N LYS A 108 14.34 24.38 -25.44
CA LYS A 108 13.13 23.58 -25.72
C LYS A 108 13.12 22.26 -24.95
N HIS A 109 14.28 21.64 -24.73
CA HIS A 109 14.40 20.40 -23.97
C HIS A 109 14.09 20.60 -22.48
N ARG A 110 14.55 21.69 -21.87
CA ARG A 110 14.22 21.99 -20.47
C ARG A 110 12.72 22.25 -20.28
N ILE A 111 12.10 22.97 -21.22
CA ILE A 111 10.64 23.16 -21.25
C ILE A 111 9.92 21.81 -21.33
N PHE A 112 10.35 20.94 -22.25
CA PHE A 112 9.76 19.60 -22.39
C PHE A 112 9.89 18.77 -21.10
N LEU A 113 11.08 18.72 -20.49
CA LEU A 113 11.30 17.99 -19.23
C LEU A 113 10.45 18.56 -18.09
N LEU A 114 10.29 19.88 -18.00
CA LEU A 114 9.44 20.51 -17.00
C LEU A 114 7.98 20.14 -17.22
N LEU A 115 7.48 20.23 -18.46
CA LEU A 115 6.11 19.86 -18.79
C LEU A 115 5.84 18.39 -18.44
N VAL A 116 6.72 17.47 -18.85
CA VAL A 116 6.60 16.05 -18.50
C VAL A 116 6.59 15.85 -16.98
N THR A 117 7.48 16.52 -16.25
CA THR A 117 7.56 16.40 -14.78
C THR A 117 6.28 16.90 -14.12
N VAL A 118 5.88 18.14 -14.44
CA VAL A 118 4.70 18.79 -13.85
C VAL A 118 3.44 17.98 -14.17
N SER A 119 3.24 17.63 -15.44
CA SER A 119 2.08 16.82 -15.85
C SER A 119 2.06 15.46 -15.14
N TYR A 120 3.19 14.76 -15.06
CA TYR A 120 3.24 13.46 -14.41
C TYR A 120 3.01 13.54 -12.90
N VAL A 121 3.64 14.50 -12.20
CA VAL A 121 3.41 14.69 -10.76
C VAL A 121 1.93 14.91 -10.49
N TYR A 122 1.30 15.84 -11.20
CA TYR A 122 -0.11 16.12 -10.99
C TYR A 122 -1.00 14.93 -11.38
N LEU A 123 -0.74 14.24 -12.49
CA LEU A 123 -1.45 13.00 -12.82
C LEU A 123 -1.32 11.96 -11.70
N GLY A 124 -0.11 11.75 -11.17
CA GLY A 124 0.13 10.84 -10.05
C GLY A 124 -0.62 11.24 -8.77
N LEU A 125 -0.65 12.54 -8.46
CA LEU A 125 -1.40 13.09 -7.32
C LEU A 125 -2.91 12.85 -7.47
N PHE A 126 -3.49 13.14 -8.63
CA PHE A 126 -4.93 12.99 -8.88
C PHE A 126 -5.39 11.53 -9.03
N LEU A 127 -4.54 10.64 -9.57
CA LEU A 127 -4.93 9.26 -9.83
C LEU A 127 -4.69 8.34 -8.62
N SER A 128 -3.57 8.52 -7.92
CA SER A 128 -3.04 7.53 -6.97
C SER A 128 -2.60 8.09 -5.61
N GLY A 129 -2.23 9.37 -5.55
CA GLY A 129 -1.85 10.08 -4.32
C GLY A 129 -0.33 10.19 -4.13
N PRO A 130 0.12 11.02 -3.17
CA PRO A 130 1.53 11.36 -2.98
C PRO A 130 2.29 10.21 -2.32
N ARG A 131 2.81 9.27 -3.13
CA ARG A 131 3.76 8.24 -2.68
C ARG A 131 4.95 8.16 -3.61
N ILE A 132 6.14 7.93 -3.05
CA ILE A 132 7.38 7.87 -3.83
C ILE A 132 7.34 6.79 -4.92
N ARG A 133 6.71 5.64 -4.63
CA ARG A 133 6.58 4.53 -5.59
C ARG A 133 5.80 4.89 -6.85
N TYR A 134 4.88 5.86 -6.77
CA TYR A 134 4.11 6.33 -7.92
C TYR A 134 4.80 7.46 -8.66
N LEU A 135 5.64 8.25 -7.96
CA LEU A 135 6.38 9.36 -8.56
C LEU A 135 7.79 8.98 -9.03
N LEU A 136 8.27 7.75 -8.75
CA LEU A 136 9.62 7.32 -9.11
C LEU A 136 10.00 7.60 -10.58
N PRO A 137 9.14 7.38 -11.60
CA PRO A 137 9.49 7.70 -12.98
C PRO A 137 9.76 9.19 -13.23
N VAL A 138 9.14 10.08 -12.44
CA VAL A 138 9.29 11.54 -12.58
C VAL A 138 10.62 12.05 -12.06
N LEU A 139 11.29 11.29 -11.19
CA LEU A 139 12.60 11.67 -10.66
C LEU A 139 13.64 11.74 -11.78
N VAL A 140 13.52 10.94 -12.84
CA VAL A 140 14.47 10.96 -13.97
C VAL A 140 14.50 12.32 -14.68
N PRO A 141 13.39 12.83 -15.26
CA PRO A 141 13.39 14.15 -15.88
C PRO A 141 13.67 15.26 -14.85
N TRP A 142 13.27 15.10 -13.60
CA TRP A 142 13.55 16.09 -12.55
C TRP A 142 15.03 16.19 -12.20
N VAL A 143 15.76 15.07 -12.11
CA VAL A 143 17.21 15.06 -11.87
C VAL A 143 17.95 15.74 -13.02
N LEU A 144 17.54 15.53 -14.28
CA LEU A 144 18.12 16.24 -15.43
C LEU A 144 17.91 17.76 -15.34
N LEU A 145 16.73 18.19 -14.85
CA LEU A 145 16.49 19.60 -14.53
C LEU A 145 17.39 20.06 -13.38
N CYS A 146 17.57 19.28 -12.31
CA CYS A 146 18.48 19.62 -11.21
C CYS A 146 19.92 19.82 -11.68
N VAL A 147 20.43 18.98 -12.59
CA VAL A 147 21.76 19.16 -13.21
C VAL A 147 21.84 20.48 -13.99
N SER A 148 20.77 20.82 -14.73
CA SER A 148 20.69 22.13 -15.39
C SER A 148 20.68 23.28 -14.39
N GLY A 149 19.94 23.17 -13.29
CA GLY A 149 19.90 24.16 -12.22
C GLY A 149 21.22 24.30 -11.48
N LEU A 150 21.96 23.21 -11.28
CA LEU A 150 23.32 23.22 -10.75
C LEU A 150 24.27 24.02 -11.66
N LYS A 151 24.13 23.90 -12.98
CA LYS A 151 24.88 24.72 -13.93
C LYS A 151 24.53 26.20 -13.81
N GLU A 152 23.23 26.54 -13.69
CA GLU A 152 22.81 27.93 -13.46
C GLU A 152 23.37 28.47 -12.13
N LEU A 153 23.35 27.66 -11.07
CA LEU A 153 23.90 28.03 -9.78
C LEU A 153 25.41 28.34 -9.85
N GLY A 154 26.16 27.54 -10.61
CA GLY A 154 27.58 27.78 -10.84
C GLY A 154 27.88 29.07 -11.61
N ASN A 155 26.91 29.62 -12.36
CA ASN A 155 27.09 30.90 -13.05
C ASN A 155 27.09 32.10 -12.09
N PHE A 156 26.59 31.96 -10.85
CA PHE A 156 26.69 33.02 -9.84
C PHE A 156 28.09 33.13 -9.21
N GLY A 157 28.94 32.10 -9.36
CA GLY A 157 30.31 32.09 -8.87
C GLY A 157 31.34 32.35 -9.98
N THR A 158 32.53 32.79 -9.58
CA THR A 158 33.71 32.83 -10.47
C THR A 158 34.15 31.43 -10.88
N GLU A 159 34.95 31.31 -11.95
CA GLU A 159 35.47 30.00 -12.41
C GLU A 159 36.22 29.23 -11.31
N LYS A 160 36.92 29.94 -10.42
CA LYS A 160 37.63 29.35 -9.27
C LYS A 160 36.67 28.88 -8.16
N GLN A 161 35.51 29.51 -8.00
CA GLN A 161 34.50 29.17 -6.99
C GLN A 161 33.56 28.04 -7.43
N ARG A 162 33.37 27.83 -8.74
CA ARG A 162 32.46 26.80 -9.27
C ARG A 162 32.72 25.38 -8.72
N PRO A 163 33.97 24.86 -8.72
CA PRO A 163 34.24 23.55 -8.13
C PRO A 163 33.92 23.48 -6.64
N GLN A 164 34.12 24.59 -5.90
CA GLN A 164 33.82 24.66 -4.47
C GLN A 164 32.30 24.60 -4.23
N ILE A 165 31.50 25.33 -5.01
CA ILE A 165 30.03 25.28 -4.94
C ILE A 165 29.54 23.85 -5.18
N TYR A 166 30.04 23.20 -6.24
CA TYR A 166 29.65 21.81 -6.56
C TYR A 166 30.11 20.82 -5.48
N GLY A 167 31.33 20.98 -4.96
CA GLY A 167 31.86 20.17 -3.87
C GLY A 167 31.06 20.30 -2.58
N ILE A 168 30.65 21.53 -2.21
CA ILE A 168 29.80 21.77 -1.04
C ILE A 168 28.44 21.09 -1.21
N LEU A 169 27.78 21.27 -2.36
CA LEU A 169 26.47 20.65 -2.62
C LEU A 169 26.52 19.14 -2.63
N LEU A 170 27.55 18.55 -3.25
CA LEU A 170 27.77 17.12 -3.23
C LEU A 170 27.99 16.63 -1.79
N THR A 171 28.83 17.33 -1.01
CA THR A 171 29.08 16.98 0.39
C THR A 171 27.80 17.02 1.21
N LEU A 172 27.01 18.09 1.11
CA LEU A 172 25.73 18.20 1.80
C LEU A 172 24.75 17.09 1.40
N HIS A 173 24.68 16.74 0.11
CA HIS A 173 23.85 15.65 -0.37
C HIS A 173 24.31 14.28 0.17
N LEU A 174 25.62 14.02 0.21
CA LEU A 174 26.18 12.79 0.76
C LEU A 174 25.97 12.71 2.27
N LEU A 175 26.12 13.82 3.01
CA LEU A 175 25.83 13.86 4.45
C LEU A 175 24.35 13.57 4.73
N PHE A 176 23.43 14.19 3.98
CA PHE A 176 22.00 13.93 4.10
C PHE A 176 21.67 12.46 3.79
N SER A 177 22.19 11.93 2.69
CA SER A 177 21.93 10.56 2.25
C SER A 177 22.53 9.53 3.22
N GLY A 178 23.75 9.79 3.70
CA GLY A 178 24.42 8.97 4.71
C GLY A 178 23.67 8.95 6.03
N TYR A 179 23.24 10.13 6.51
CA TYR A 179 22.38 10.23 7.70
C TYR A 179 21.09 9.43 7.51
N TYR A 180 20.38 9.61 6.39
CA TYR A 180 19.14 8.91 6.11
C TYR A 180 19.32 7.39 6.11
N VAL A 181 20.38 6.87 5.46
CA VAL A 181 20.66 5.44 5.41
C VAL A 181 20.95 4.87 6.81
N VAL A 182 21.76 5.59 7.60
CA VAL A 182 22.08 5.18 8.99
C VAL A 182 20.83 5.19 9.86
N ASP A 183 20.06 6.28 9.80
CA ASP A 183 18.79 6.41 10.52
C ASP A 183 17.80 5.31 10.14
N LEU A 184 17.62 5.05 8.84
CA LEU A 184 16.74 4.00 8.35
C LEU A 184 17.19 2.62 8.84
N ALA A 185 18.51 2.34 8.79
CA ALA A 185 19.07 1.08 9.28
C ALA A 185 18.85 0.89 10.79
N HIS A 186 18.89 1.97 11.58
CA HIS A 186 18.54 1.95 13.00
C HIS A 186 17.03 1.76 13.24
N ARG A 187 16.17 2.58 12.61
CA ARG A 187 14.71 2.51 12.75
C ARG A 187 14.15 1.14 12.36
N LYS A 188 14.71 0.53 11.30
CA LYS A 188 14.32 -0.80 10.82
C LYS A 188 15.10 -1.92 11.50
N LYS A 189 15.89 -1.64 12.55
CA LYS A 189 16.76 -2.62 13.25
C LYS A 189 17.54 -3.55 12.31
N ALA A 190 17.96 -3.02 11.16
CA ALA A 190 18.64 -3.79 10.14
C ALA A 190 20.05 -4.20 10.59
N ILE A 191 20.74 -3.32 11.32
CA ILE A 191 22.10 -3.60 11.82
C ILE A 191 22.11 -4.80 12.78
N PRO A 192 21.29 -4.84 13.86
CA PRO A 192 21.22 -6.02 14.72
C PRO A 192 20.82 -7.31 13.99
N TYR A 193 19.93 -7.22 13.01
CA TYR A 193 19.52 -8.37 12.20
C TYR A 193 20.67 -8.94 11.36
N PHE A 194 21.33 -8.11 10.56
CA PHE A 194 22.48 -8.55 9.74
C PHE A 194 23.71 -8.93 10.56
N ALA A 195 23.87 -8.37 11.76
CA ALA A 195 24.91 -8.77 12.70
C ALA A 195 24.61 -10.09 13.44
N GLY A 196 23.44 -10.69 13.23
CA GLY A 196 23.02 -11.95 13.87
C GLY A 196 22.55 -11.80 15.32
N ALA A 197 22.38 -10.57 15.82
CA ALA A 197 21.86 -10.30 17.15
C ALA A 197 20.32 -10.41 17.24
N LEU A 198 19.63 -10.32 16.09
CA LEU A 198 18.21 -10.63 15.94
C LEU A 198 18.06 -11.77 14.93
N ASN A 199 17.36 -12.85 15.30
CA ASN A 199 16.99 -13.89 14.34
C ASN A 199 15.78 -13.44 13.48
N GLU A 200 15.46 -14.23 12.45
CA GLU A 200 14.36 -13.94 11.54
C GLU A 200 13.00 -13.84 12.23
N GLU A 201 12.68 -14.80 13.10
CA GLU A 201 11.37 -14.81 13.79
C GLU A 201 11.18 -13.58 14.68
N ASP A 202 12.21 -13.22 15.46
CA ASP A 202 12.20 -12.05 16.32
C ASP A 202 12.12 -10.76 15.50
N TYR A 203 12.83 -10.71 14.38
CA TYR A 203 12.80 -9.55 13.49
C TYR A 203 11.42 -9.35 12.84
N VAL A 204 10.81 -10.42 12.31
CA VAL A 204 9.49 -10.36 11.69
C VAL A 204 8.42 -9.97 12.72
N SER A 205 8.49 -10.50 13.94
CA SER A 205 7.57 -10.19 15.03
C SER A 205 7.52 -8.70 15.39
N LEU A 206 8.60 -7.94 15.14
CA LEU A 206 8.62 -6.49 15.37
C LEU A 206 7.76 -5.70 14.37
N TYR A 207 7.55 -6.23 13.17
CA TYR A 207 6.92 -5.51 12.05
C TYR A 207 5.61 -6.15 11.57
N VAL A 208 5.33 -7.38 11.97
CA VAL A 208 4.13 -8.14 11.63
C VAL A 208 3.40 -8.51 12.93
N PRO A 209 2.48 -7.66 13.40
CA PRO A 209 1.81 -7.86 14.68
C PRO A 209 1.06 -9.19 14.80
N GLU A 210 0.52 -9.72 13.70
CA GLU A 210 -0.20 -10.99 13.65
C GLU A 210 0.70 -12.22 13.46
N TYR A 211 2.04 -12.07 13.49
CA TYR A 211 2.98 -13.15 13.18
C TYR A 211 2.88 -14.34 14.14
N SER A 212 2.61 -14.09 15.42
CA SER A 212 2.38 -15.14 16.42
C SER A 212 1.19 -16.05 16.04
N LEU A 213 0.11 -15.46 15.53
CA LEU A 213 -1.07 -16.17 15.05
C LEU A 213 -0.78 -16.93 13.75
N ALA A 214 0.04 -16.36 12.86
CA ALA A 214 0.53 -17.06 11.69
C ALA A 214 1.34 -18.31 12.08
N LYS A 215 2.26 -18.20 13.04
CA LYS A 215 3.04 -19.34 13.56
C LYS A 215 2.15 -20.41 14.21
N PHE A 216 1.15 -19.97 14.98
CA PHE A 216 0.14 -20.87 15.53
C PHE A 216 -0.62 -21.61 14.41
N ALA A 217 -1.10 -20.89 13.41
CA ALA A 217 -1.81 -21.46 12.27
C ALA A 217 -0.94 -22.45 11.49
N ASN A 218 0.30 -22.08 11.17
CA ASN A 218 1.25 -22.94 10.45
C ASN A 218 1.58 -24.23 11.20
N SER A 219 1.48 -24.24 12.53
CA SER A 219 1.76 -25.44 13.34
C SER A 219 0.52 -26.26 13.68
N LYS A 220 -0.67 -25.64 13.81
CA LYS A 220 -1.88 -26.30 14.33
C LYS A 220 -2.99 -26.50 13.31
N LEU A 221 -2.98 -25.76 12.20
CA LEU A 221 -4.07 -25.74 11.22
C LEU A 221 -3.70 -26.36 9.86
N GLN A 222 -2.52 -26.98 9.74
CA GLN A 222 -2.13 -27.72 8.53
C GLN A 222 -3.17 -28.80 8.19
N GLY A 223 -3.66 -28.77 6.95
CA GLY A 223 -4.67 -29.70 6.45
C GLY A 223 -6.09 -29.53 7.03
N LYS A 224 -6.34 -28.52 7.87
CA LYS A 224 -7.64 -28.32 8.54
C LYS A 224 -8.60 -27.36 7.83
N GLY A 225 -8.13 -26.69 6.77
CA GLY A 225 -8.95 -25.77 5.98
C GLY A 225 -8.21 -24.49 5.62
N THR A 226 -8.95 -23.56 5.00
CA THR A 226 -8.44 -22.26 4.56
C THR A 226 -8.79 -21.17 5.57
N ILE A 227 -7.84 -20.26 5.82
CA ILE A 227 -8.04 -19.07 6.67
C ILE A 227 -8.38 -17.87 5.79
N TYR A 228 -9.50 -17.20 6.10
CA TYR A 228 -9.84 -15.90 5.51
C TYR A 228 -9.15 -14.78 6.29
N LEU A 229 -8.31 -14.00 5.61
CA LEU A 229 -7.62 -12.85 6.19
C LEU A 229 -8.45 -11.58 6.07
N LEU A 230 -8.93 -11.04 7.20
CA LEU A 230 -9.79 -9.87 7.30
C LEU A 230 -9.06 -8.69 7.96
N TYR A 231 -8.72 -7.68 7.16
CA TYR A 231 -8.01 -6.47 7.59
C TYR A 231 -6.66 -6.72 8.29
N THR A 232 -5.95 -7.76 7.86
CA THR A 232 -4.61 -8.12 8.38
C THR A 232 -3.47 -7.67 7.48
N GLY A 233 -3.75 -6.84 6.46
CA GLY A 233 -2.71 -6.29 5.58
C GLY A 233 -2.25 -7.24 4.46
N ASN A 234 -2.91 -8.39 4.27
CA ASN A 234 -2.64 -9.35 3.18
C ASN A 234 -1.20 -9.85 3.12
N ARG A 235 -0.58 -10.08 4.28
CA ARG A 235 0.80 -10.58 4.37
C ARG A 235 0.83 -12.10 4.16
N PHE A 236 0.60 -12.53 2.92
CA PHE A 236 0.41 -13.95 2.61
C PHE A 236 1.67 -14.79 2.85
N TRP A 237 2.85 -14.17 2.76
CA TRP A 237 4.15 -14.82 2.82
C TRP A 237 4.53 -15.39 4.21
N VAL A 238 3.79 -15.08 5.28
CA VAL A 238 4.04 -15.66 6.62
C VAL A 238 3.25 -16.95 6.89
N TYR A 239 2.37 -17.36 5.97
CA TYR A 239 1.50 -18.51 6.15
C TYR A 239 1.94 -19.69 5.27
N ASP A 240 2.12 -20.84 5.91
CA ASP A 240 2.37 -22.14 5.26
C ASP A 240 1.09 -22.98 5.12
N VAL A 241 -0.05 -22.40 5.52
CA VAL A 241 -1.39 -22.97 5.40
C VAL A 241 -2.19 -22.25 4.32
N PRO A 242 -3.22 -22.89 3.72
CA PRO A 242 -4.07 -22.23 2.75
C PRO A 242 -4.72 -20.97 3.33
N ILE A 243 -4.57 -19.85 2.61
CA ILE A 243 -5.13 -18.55 2.98
C ILE A 243 -5.84 -17.91 1.79
N ILE A 244 -6.84 -17.08 2.09
CA ILE A 244 -7.56 -16.28 1.09
C ILE A 244 -7.87 -14.90 1.67
N SER A 245 -7.97 -13.87 0.81
CA SER A 245 -8.50 -12.57 1.19
C SER A 245 -9.18 -11.86 0.02
N GLY A 246 -10.10 -10.94 0.33
CA GLY A 246 -10.68 -9.98 -0.61
C GLY A 246 -9.73 -8.87 -1.09
N GLY A 247 -8.42 -8.94 -0.78
CA GLY A 247 -7.43 -7.95 -1.16
C GLY A 247 -7.46 -6.70 -0.28
N TYR A 248 -7.13 -5.52 -0.82
CA TYR A 248 -7.00 -4.27 -0.03
C TYR A 248 -8.28 -3.94 0.75
N GLN A 249 -9.45 -4.24 0.18
CA GLN A 249 -10.74 -4.19 0.87
C GLN A 249 -11.20 -5.61 1.20
N SER A 250 -10.51 -6.23 2.14
CA SER A 250 -10.70 -7.65 2.47
C SER A 250 -12.12 -8.02 2.87
N ALA A 251 -12.95 -7.09 3.37
CA ALA A 251 -14.35 -7.38 3.67
C ALA A 251 -15.24 -7.47 2.43
N GLY A 252 -14.88 -6.83 1.31
CA GLY A 252 -15.79 -6.66 0.17
C GLY A 252 -16.22 -7.97 -0.48
N LEU A 253 -15.35 -8.98 -0.53
CA LEU A 253 -15.69 -10.31 -1.03
C LEU A 253 -16.60 -11.06 -0.03
N LEU A 254 -16.29 -10.96 1.26
CA LEU A 254 -17.05 -11.58 2.33
C LEU A 254 -18.47 -11.01 2.41
N LEU A 255 -18.61 -9.68 2.32
CA LEU A 255 -19.90 -9.00 2.33
C LEU A 255 -20.77 -9.36 1.12
N GLN A 256 -20.19 -9.49 -0.07
CA GLN A 256 -20.93 -9.98 -1.26
C GLN A 256 -21.50 -11.38 -1.07
N TRP A 257 -20.80 -12.26 -0.34
CA TRP A 257 -21.30 -13.58 -0.01
C TRP A 257 -22.38 -13.52 1.08
N LEU A 258 -22.17 -12.68 2.10
CA LEU A 258 -23.15 -12.44 3.17
C LEU A 258 -24.47 -11.88 2.64
N GLU A 259 -24.43 -10.93 1.70
CA GLU A 259 -25.61 -10.34 1.05
C GLU A 259 -26.46 -11.38 0.30
N ARG A 260 -25.83 -12.43 -0.24
CA ARG A 260 -26.52 -13.51 -0.97
C ARG A 260 -27.08 -14.57 -0.05
N ALA A 261 -26.58 -14.68 1.18
CA ALA A 261 -27.07 -15.62 2.16
C ALA A 261 -28.39 -15.14 2.77
N ARG A 262 -29.30 -16.08 3.03
CA ARG A 262 -30.56 -15.79 3.72
C ARG A 262 -30.32 -15.42 5.18
N ASP A 263 -29.38 -16.09 5.84
CA ASP A 263 -29.05 -15.91 7.25
C ASP A 263 -27.57 -16.26 7.54
N ALA A 264 -27.12 -16.00 8.77
CA ALA A 264 -25.76 -16.29 9.24
C ALA A 264 -25.38 -17.79 9.23
N SER A 265 -26.35 -18.69 9.36
CA SER A 265 -26.12 -20.14 9.34
C SER A 265 -25.84 -20.63 7.93
N GLU A 266 -26.65 -20.19 6.95
CA GLU A 266 -26.42 -20.44 5.53
C GLU A 266 -25.09 -19.84 5.08
N PHE A 267 -24.75 -18.63 5.56
CA PHE A 267 -23.47 -18.00 5.26
C PHE A 267 -22.28 -18.83 5.79
N SER A 268 -22.34 -19.31 7.03
CA SER A 268 -21.30 -20.16 7.60
C SER A 268 -21.11 -21.46 6.81
N LYS A 269 -22.22 -22.08 6.37
CA LYS A 269 -22.21 -23.25 5.50
C LYS A 269 -21.62 -22.95 4.12
N ASP A 270 -21.94 -21.81 3.51
CA ASP A 270 -21.37 -21.39 2.23
C ASP A 270 -19.84 -21.20 2.33
N LEU A 271 -19.35 -20.59 3.41
CA LEU A 271 -17.90 -20.47 3.67
C LEU A 271 -17.22 -21.84 3.78
N GLN A 272 -17.81 -22.77 4.54
CA GLN A 272 -17.26 -24.13 4.67
C GLN A 272 -17.28 -24.91 3.36
N ASN A 273 -18.35 -24.80 2.58
CA ASN A 273 -18.44 -25.42 1.26
C ASN A 273 -17.37 -24.87 0.28
N ARG A 274 -16.87 -23.65 0.52
CA ARG A 274 -15.72 -23.07 -0.20
C ARG A 274 -14.36 -23.49 0.37
N GLY A 275 -14.34 -24.31 1.41
CA GLY A 275 -13.13 -24.74 2.12
C GLY A 275 -12.59 -23.72 3.14
N ILE A 276 -13.35 -22.66 3.44
CA ILE A 276 -12.99 -21.62 4.42
C ILE A 276 -13.53 -22.04 5.78
N HIS A 277 -12.62 -22.33 6.71
CA HIS A 277 -12.95 -22.85 8.05
C HIS A 277 -12.56 -21.88 9.16
N TYR A 278 -11.69 -20.92 8.85
CA TYR A 278 -11.14 -20.01 9.83
C TYR A 278 -11.19 -18.57 9.33
N ILE A 279 -11.30 -17.62 10.26
CA ILE A 279 -11.15 -16.19 9.99
C ILE A 279 -10.07 -15.65 10.91
N LEU A 280 -9.07 -14.98 10.34
CA LEU A 280 -8.12 -14.18 11.08
C LEU A 280 -8.44 -12.71 10.84
N ALA A 281 -8.81 -11.98 11.88
CA ALA A 281 -9.28 -10.60 11.76
C ALA A 281 -8.54 -9.62 12.68
N ASN A 282 -8.27 -8.41 12.18
CA ASN A 282 -7.97 -7.27 13.06
C ASN A 282 -9.28 -6.68 13.57
N GLY A 283 -9.52 -6.76 14.87
CA GLY A 283 -10.82 -6.47 15.42
C GLY A 283 -11.27 -5.01 15.34
N PRO A 284 -10.50 -4.08 15.92
CA PRO A 284 -10.80 -2.65 15.84
C PRO A 284 -10.95 -2.14 14.40
N LEU A 285 -10.09 -2.59 13.48
CA LEU A 285 -10.19 -2.19 12.07
C LEU A 285 -11.42 -2.77 11.39
N THR A 286 -11.76 -4.03 11.68
CA THR A 286 -12.97 -4.67 11.14
C THR A 286 -14.22 -3.94 11.61
N ALA A 287 -14.34 -3.69 12.92
CA ALA A 287 -15.48 -2.98 13.49
C ALA A 287 -15.65 -1.57 12.90
N ARG A 288 -14.55 -0.83 12.76
CA ARG A 288 -14.57 0.51 12.16
C ARG A 288 -14.99 0.47 10.69
N ALA A 289 -14.38 -0.40 9.89
CA ALA A 289 -14.64 -0.46 8.46
C ALA A 289 -16.05 -0.93 8.15
N LEU A 290 -16.57 -1.90 8.90
CA LEU A 290 -17.92 -2.42 8.70
C LEU A 290 -19.00 -1.45 9.17
N ARG A 291 -18.74 -0.64 10.21
CA ARG A 291 -19.67 0.42 10.65
C ARG A 291 -20.04 1.36 9.50
N GLU A 292 -19.04 1.81 8.73
CA GLU A 292 -19.26 2.69 7.57
C GLU A 292 -20.10 2.01 6.48
N VAL A 293 -19.88 0.71 6.24
CA VAL A 293 -20.64 -0.06 5.26
C VAL A 293 -22.09 -0.22 5.71
N PHE A 294 -22.33 -0.60 6.97
CA PHE A 294 -23.68 -0.84 7.49
C PHE A 294 -24.52 0.43 7.55
N LEU A 295 -23.90 1.58 7.81
CA LEU A 295 -24.59 2.88 7.69
C LEU A 295 -25.07 3.16 6.26
N ARG A 296 -24.44 2.57 5.24
CA ARG A 296 -24.78 2.76 3.83
C ARG A 296 -25.75 1.70 3.29
N GLU A 297 -25.47 0.42 3.57
CA GLU A 297 -26.20 -0.73 2.98
C GLU A 297 -27.47 -1.10 3.77
N GLY A 298 -27.59 -0.64 5.04
CA GLY A 298 -28.80 -0.82 5.86
C GLY A 298 -28.67 -1.86 6.99
N PRO A 299 -29.67 -1.91 7.89
CA PRO A 299 -29.60 -2.66 9.15
C PRO A 299 -29.66 -4.20 8.99
N GLU A 300 -30.27 -4.71 7.91
CA GLU A 300 -30.41 -6.16 7.70
C GLU A 300 -29.04 -6.84 7.53
N LEU A 301 -28.16 -6.25 6.72
CA LEU A 301 -26.80 -6.77 6.51
C LEU A 301 -25.98 -6.71 7.81
N ALA A 302 -26.16 -5.64 8.59
CA ALA A 302 -25.51 -5.48 9.89
C ALA A 302 -25.94 -6.56 10.88
N GLN A 303 -27.23 -6.88 10.92
CA GLN A 303 -27.78 -7.94 11.76
C GLN A 303 -27.22 -9.31 11.35
N LYS A 304 -27.24 -9.65 10.05
CA LYS A 304 -26.64 -10.90 9.54
C LYS A 304 -25.17 -11.03 9.90
N TRP A 305 -24.41 -9.94 9.79
CA TRP A 305 -23.01 -9.91 10.20
C TRP A 305 -22.84 -10.12 11.71
N GLN A 306 -23.67 -9.48 12.53
CA GLN A 306 -23.61 -9.62 13.99
C GLN A 306 -23.94 -11.05 14.44
N GLU A 307 -24.95 -11.68 13.84
CA GLU A 307 -25.30 -13.09 14.07
C GLU A 307 -24.19 -14.04 13.61
N PHE A 308 -23.54 -13.74 12.48
CA PHE A 308 -22.38 -14.50 12.02
C PHE A 308 -21.20 -14.35 12.98
N GLN A 309 -20.88 -13.11 13.38
CA GLN A 309 -19.79 -12.83 14.30
C GLN A 309 -19.97 -13.50 15.66
N SER A 310 -21.20 -13.54 16.20
CA SER A 310 -21.48 -14.20 17.48
C SER A 310 -21.39 -15.73 17.39
N SER A 311 -21.49 -16.31 16.19
CA SER A 311 -21.30 -17.75 15.98
C SER A 311 -19.82 -18.18 15.94
N LEU A 312 -18.89 -17.24 15.73
CA LEU A 312 -17.46 -17.54 15.60
C LEU A 312 -16.85 -18.00 16.93
N VAL A 313 -16.06 -19.07 16.89
CA VAL A 313 -15.36 -19.60 18.07
C VAL A 313 -13.92 -19.09 18.08
N LEU A 314 -13.53 -18.34 19.10
CA LEU A 314 -12.16 -17.84 19.25
C LEU A 314 -11.20 -19.00 19.57
N ILE A 315 -10.19 -19.19 18.71
CA ILE A 315 -9.14 -20.20 18.90
C ILE A 315 -7.94 -19.58 19.64
N GLN A 316 -7.49 -18.42 19.18
CA GLN A 316 -6.30 -17.74 19.67
C GLN A 316 -6.44 -16.23 19.42
N GLN A 317 -5.95 -15.42 20.35
CA GLN A 317 -5.91 -13.96 20.21
C GLN A 317 -4.49 -13.47 20.52
N ASP A 318 -4.04 -12.46 19.77
CA ASP A 318 -2.85 -11.69 20.08
C ASP A 318 -3.08 -10.20 19.76
N GLY A 319 -3.07 -9.37 20.80
CA GLY A 319 -3.41 -7.95 20.72
C GLY A 319 -4.77 -7.72 20.02
N PRO A 320 -4.81 -6.88 18.97
CA PRO A 320 -6.05 -6.58 18.24
C PRO A 320 -6.44 -7.67 17.23
N TYR A 321 -5.69 -8.77 17.11
CA TYR A 321 -5.95 -9.83 16.14
C TYR A 321 -6.55 -11.05 16.81
N GLY A 322 -7.60 -11.60 16.21
CA GLY A 322 -8.23 -12.84 16.62
C GLY A 322 -8.26 -13.85 15.48
N LEU A 323 -7.94 -15.11 15.81
CA LEU A 323 -8.15 -16.28 14.95
C LEU A 323 -9.38 -17.03 15.43
N PHE A 324 -10.35 -17.17 14.54
CA PHE A 324 -11.65 -17.75 14.83
C PHE A 324 -11.92 -18.97 13.95
N GLU A 325 -12.60 -19.96 14.50
CA GLU A 325 -13.20 -21.08 13.79
C GLU A 325 -14.63 -20.73 13.39
N ILE A 326 -15.00 -21.12 12.17
CA ILE A 326 -16.37 -21.03 11.66
C ILE A 326 -17.07 -22.35 12.03
N PRO A 327 -18.09 -22.34 12.90
CA PRO A 327 -18.70 -23.57 13.40
C PRO A 327 -19.41 -24.37 12.30
N SER A 328 -19.21 -25.69 12.28
CA SER A 328 -19.84 -26.62 11.34
C SER A 328 -21.29 -26.94 11.71
N GLY A 329 -22.15 -25.92 11.84
CA GLY A 329 -23.61 -26.06 11.89
C GLY A 329 -24.23 -27.00 12.94
N ALA A 330 -23.45 -27.58 13.85
CA ALA A 330 -23.89 -28.43 14.94
C ALA A 330 -23.50 -27.74 16.25
N ILE A 331 -24.41 -26.92 16.76
CA ILE A 331 -24.28 -26.35 18.11
C ILE A 331 -24.68 -27.47 19.07
N ASP A 332 -23.71 -28.23 19.56
CA ASP A 332 -23.85 -29.14 20.71
C ASP A 332 -22.60 -28.97 21.61
N SER A 333 -22.43 -27.80 22.21
CA SER A 333 -21.78 -27.64 23.51
C SER A 333 -21.99 -26.23 24.06
N PRO A 334 -22.13 -26.07 25.39
CA PRO A 334 -22.39 -24.77 26.00
C PRO A 334 -21.18 -23.84 25.82
N LEU A 335 -21.45 -22.60 25.43
CA LEU A 335 -20.50 -21.50 25.37
C LEU A 335 -19.77 -21.38 26.72
N PRO A 336 -18.42 -21.35 26.75
CA PRO A 336 -17.73 -20.86 27.94
C PRO A 336 -18.00 -19.35 28.06
N GLU A 337 -18.57 -18.94 29.19
CA GLU A 337 -18.63 -17.53 29.61
C GLU A 337 -17.20 -16.97 29.69
N LYS A 338 -16.77 -16.28 28.64
CA LYS A 338 -15.83 -15.17 28.75
C LYS A 338 -16.35 -14.04 27.88
N GLU A 339 -16.68 -12.93 28.53
CA GLU A 339 -17.01 -11.66 27.91
C GLU A 339 -15.98 -11.35 26.82
N SER A 340 -16.42 -11.42 25.56
CA SER A 340 -15.69 -10.82 24.47
C SER A 340 -15.88 -9.31 24.60
N GLU A 341 -14.78 -8.55 24.79
CA GLU A 341 -14.78 -7.08 24.78
C GLU A 341 -15.06 -6.50 23.38
N TRP A 342 -15.95 -7.15 22.62
CA TRP A 342 -16.43 -6.74 21.30
C TRP A 342 -17.80 -6.06 21.37
N THR A 343 -18.18 -5.55 22.53
CA THR A 343 -19.37 -4.71 22.65
C THR A 343 -19.10 -3.35 22.02
N ILE A 344 -19.74 -3.10 20.89
CA ILE A 344 -19.92 -1.75 20.34
C ILE A 344 -20.66 -0.95 21.42
N LYS A 345 -19.91 -0.15 22.19
CA LYS A 345 -20.54 0.94 22.95
C LYS A 345 -21.00 1.97 21.92
N ASN A 346 -22.31 2.24 21.98
CA ASN A 346 -23.06 3.19 21.15
C ASN A 346 -22.37 4.55 21.01
#